data_AF-A0A3N5XB08-F1
#
_entry.id   AF-A0A3N5XB08-F1
#
_cell.length_a   1.000
_cell.length_b   1.000
_cell.length_c   1.000
_cell.angle_alpha   90.00
_cell.angle_beta   90.00
_cell.angle_gamma   90.00
#
_symmetry.space_group_name_H-M   'P 1'
#
loop_
_entity.id
_entity.type
_entity.pdbx_description
1 polymer ?
#
loop_
_entity_poly.entity_id
_entity_poly.type
_entity_poly.pdbx_seq_one_letter_code
_entity_poly.pdbx_strand_id
1 'polypeptide(L)'
;MIQSALLRASILLLIFQGAPTGWQDLYNQGLEQVKAANGKSAIGFLSQAVKANPKPSVSPRYTPYFYLGLCYDSIGDEKNALLYYEKSQALKEVSSFPDDQEVLESHLSELRESSRTFQVIVKKDGKPVTPRENPGQKVSEATPKKDAVAATRPPSVGPGPSQPVPGTLAELGKDRDPEMLRQAVLEYLSGNYPSALRAARQYLEQGGRQVDKASFVAGAALFSQFLLTGQKDQSLERSANRYLKDASPYSPPRNWISPVVLEHYRQVTTE
;
A
#
# COMPACT_ATOMS: atom_id res chain seq x y z
N MET A 1 -37.51 -49.32 -8.45
CA MET A 1 -36.05 -49.55 -8.36
C MET A 1 -35.26 -49.13 -9.63
N ILE A 2 -35.70 -48.17 -10.46
CA ILE A 2 -34.86 -47.70 -11.60
C ILE A 2 -35.17 -46.23 -11.96
N GLN A 3 -34.97 -45.26 -11.05
CA GLN A 3 -35.10 -43.83 -11.41
C GLN A 3 -34.14 -42.86 -10.72
N SER A 4 -33.06 -43.35 -10.09
CA SER A 4 -32.15 -42.47 -9.32
C SER A 4 -30.67 -42.71 -9.63
N ALA A 5 -30.32 -42.85 -10.92
CA ALA A 5 -28.92 -43.01 -11.34
C ALA A 5 -28.51 -42.13 -12.54
N LEU A 6 -29.37 -41.22 -13.01
CA LEU A 6 -29.14 -40.45 -14.24
C LEU A 6 -29.17 -38.93 -14.02
N LEU A 7 -28.81 -38.45 -12.82
CA LEU A 7 -28.74 -37.03 -12.50
C LEU A 7 -27.44 -36.64 -11.77
N ARG A 8 -26.30 -37.21 -12.19
CA ARG A 8 -24.95 -36.85 -11.71
C ARG A 8 -23.90 -36.68 -12.82
N ALA A 9 -24.33 -36.47 -14.06
CA ALA A 9 -23.42 -36.37 -15.21
C ALA A 9 -23.48 -35.05 -16.00
N SER A 10 -24.16 -34.03 -15.47
CA SER A 10 -24.23 -32.69 -16.09
C SER A 10 -24.25 -31.70 -14.91
N ILE A 11 -23.33 -30.77 -14.67
CA ILE A 11 -22.55 -29.91 -15.54
C ILE A 11 -21.27 -29.58 -14.76
N LEU A 12 -20.19 -30.33 -15.00
CA LEU A 12 -18.82 -29.85 -14.79
C LEU A 12 -18.38 -29.35 -16.16
N LEU A 13 -18.93 -28.19 -16.58
CA LEU A 13 -18.39 -27.48 -17.72
C LEU A 13 -17.05 -26.91 -17.25
N LEU A 14 -16.01 -27.72 -17.46
CA LEU A 14 -14.63 -27.30 -17.51
C LEU A 14 -14.58 -26.02 -18.36
N ILE A 15 -14.36 -24.88 -17.71
CA ILE A 15 -13.80 -23.72 -18.37
C ILE A 15 -12.33 -24.07 -18.62
N PHE A 16 -12.10 -24.91 -19.62
CA PHE A 16 -10.79 -25.14 -20.19
C PHE A 16 -10.48 -23.91 -21.05
N GLN A 17 -10.14 -22.80 -20.40
CA GLN A 17 -9.44 -21.73 -21.10
C GLN A 17 -8.09 -22.35 -21.47
N GLY A 18 -7.90 -22.63 -22.77
CA GLY A 18 -6.64 -23.15 -23.27
C GLY A 18 -5.50 -22.29 -22.72
N ALA A 19 -4.47 -22.94 -22.19
CA ALA A 19 -3.31 -22.24 -21.66
C ALA A 19 -2.81 -21.24 -22.73
N PRO A 20 -2.56 -19.97 -22.38
CA PRO A 20 -2.10 -18.99 -23.35
C PRO A 20 -0.86 -19.52 -24.06
N THR A 21 -0.96 -19.73 -25.37
CA THR A 21 0.04 -20.48 -26.14
C THR A 21 1.23 -19.61 -26.56
N GLY A 22 1.18 -18.29 -26.33
CA GLY A 22 2.26 -17.38 -26.65
C GLY A 22 2.33 -16.14 -25.75
N TRP A 23 3.46 -15.44 -25.86
CA TRP A 23 3.69 -14.17 -25.15
C TRP A 23 2.64 -13.10 -25.47
N GLN A 24 2.02 -13.14 -26.66
CA GLN A 24 0.95 -12.24 -27.08
C GLN A 24 -0.32 -12.44 -26.25
N ASP A 25 -0.75 -13.68 -26.08
CA ASP A 25 -1.94 -14.02 -25.28
C ASP A 25 -1.72 -13.60 -23.82
N LEU A 26 -0.55 -13.91 -23.27
CA LEU A 26 -0.15 -13.47 -21.94
C LEU A 26 -0.14 -11.95 -21.81
N TYR A 27 0.41 -11.23 -22.80
CA TYR A 27 0.43 -9.77 -22.78
C TYR A 27 -0.98 -9.19 -22.83
N ASN A 28 -1.83 -9.69 -23.72
CA ASN A 28 -3.22 -9.23 -23.88
C ASN A 28 -4.05 -9.51 -22.61
N GLN A 29 -3.91 -10.69 -22.01
CA GLN A 29 -4.54 -10.99 -20.72
C GLN A 29 -4.02 -10.05 -19.62
N GLY A 30 -2.72 -9.73 -19.63
CA GLY A 30 -2.15 -8.70 -18.77
C GLY A 30 -2.82 -7.35 -18.92
N LEU A 31 -3.01 -6.87 -20.16
CA LEU A 31 -3.69 -5.61 -20.46
C LEU A 31 -5.17 -5.61 -20.05
N GLU A 32 -5.87 -6.72 -20.22
CA GLU A 32 -7.25 -6.87 -19.72
C GLU A 32 -7.31 -6.69 -18.20
N GLN A 33 -6.35 -7.28 -17.48
CA GLN A 33 -6.27 -7.11 -16.03
C GLN A 33 -5.88 -5.68 -15.62
N VAL A 34 -5.04 -4.98 -16.40
CA VAL A 34 -4.75 -3.55 -16.20
C VAL A 34 -6.04 -2.73 -16.31
N LYS A 35 -6.82 -2.95 -17.38
CA LYS A 35 -8.11 -2.27 -17.60
C LYS A 35 -9.13 -2.57 -16.49
N ALA A 36 -9.08 -3.78 -15.93
CA ALA A 36 -9.90 -4.19 -14.80
C ALA A 36 -9.38 -3.68 -13.43
N ALA A 37 -8.33 -2.86 -13.40
CA ALA A 37 -7.65 -2.39 -12.19
C ALA A 37 -7.20 -3.53 -11.25
N ASN A 38 -6.89 -4.70 -11.82
CA ASN A 38 -6.45 -5.89 -11.10
C ASN A 38 -4.93 -6.05 -11.23
N GLY A 39 -4.18 -5.15 -10.58
CA GLY A 39 -2.72 -5.05 -10.69
C GLY A 39 -1.99 -6.36 -10.37
N LYS A 40 -2.44 -7.13 -9.36
CA LYS A 40 -1.83 -8.42 -9.00
C LYS A 40 -1.92 -9.47 -10.12
N SER A 41 -3.09 -9.58 -10.74
CA SER A 41 -3.28 -10.55 -11.83
C SER A 41 -2.56 -10.09 -13.10
N ALA A 42 -2.58 -8.79 -13.37
CA ALA A 42 -1.85 -8.18 -14.47
C ALA A 42 -0.34 -8.45 -14.40
N ILE A 43 0.28 -8.29 -13.21
CA ILE A 43 1.71 -8.60 -12.98
C ILE A 43 2.02 -10.04 -13.37
N GLY A 44 1.17 -10.99 -12.97
CA GLY A 44 1.37 -12.41 -13.27
C GLY A 44 1.43 -12.69 -14.78
N PHE A 45 0.50 -12.11 -15.54
CA PHE A 45 0.44 -12.29 -16.99
C PHE A 45 1.54 -11.52 -17.73
N LEU A 46 1.78 -10.26 -17.39
CA LEU A 46 2.82 -9.42 -18.01
C LEU A 46 4.22 -9.98 -17.75
N SER A 47 4.50 -10.48 -16.55
CA SER A 47 5.79 -11.10 -16.22
C SER A 47 6.03 -12.38 -17.03
N GLN A 48 4.99 -13.19 -17.22
CA GLN A 48 5.07 -14.37 -18.07
C GLN A 48 5.26 -14.00 -19.55
N ALA A 49 4.60 -12.94 -20.02
CA ALA A 49 4.78 -12.45 -21.39
C ALA A 49 6.24 -12.03 -21.65
N VAL A 50 6.83 -11.26 -20.74
CA VAL A 50 8.23 -10.83 -20.82
C VAL A 50 9.19 -12.03 -20.79
N LYS A 51 8.91 -13.01 -19.92
CA LYS A 51 9.73 -14.23 -19.82
C LYS A 51 9.67 -15.05 -21.11
N ALA A 52 8.50 -15.13 -21.75
CA ALA A 52 8.30 -15.87 -22.97
C ALA A 52 8.92 -15.16 -24.18
N ASN A 53 8.84 -13.83 -24.27
CA ASN A 53 9.53 -13.05 -25.28
C ASN A 53 9.78 -11.60 -24.82
N PRO A 54 11.01 -11.25 -24.41
CA PRO A 54 11.28 -9.93 -23.82
C PRO A 54 11.31 -8.80 -24.85
N LYS A 55 11.45 -9.08 -26.15
CA LYS A 55 11.51 -8.07 -27.21
C LYS A 55 11.08 -8.63 -28.57
N PRO A 56 9.77 -8.81 -28.80
CA PRO A 56 9.25 -9.33 -30.04
C PRO A 56 9.48 -8.37 -31.20
N SER A 57 10.03 -8.87 -32.32
CA SER A 57 10.28 -8.07 -33.53
C SER A 57 9.02 -7.62 -34.27
N VAL A 58 7.85 -8.13 -33.91
CA VAL A 58 6.61 -8.05 -34.71
C VAL A 58 5.46 -7.28 -34.06
N SER A 59 5.67 -6.60 -32.92
CA SER A 59 4.59 -5.86 -32.27
C SER A 59 4.92 -4.37 -32.14
N PRO A 60 4.14 -3.48 -32.77
CA PRO A 60 4.38 -2.05 -32.70
C PRO A 60 4.07 -1.46 -31.32
N ARG A 61 3.32 -2.15 -30.44
CA ARG A 61 2.94 -1.66 -29.11
C ARG A 61 3.09 -2.72 -28.02
N TYR A 62 4.29 -3.29 -27.92
CA TYR A 62 4.66 -4.17 -26.82
C TYR A 62 5.47 -3.39 -25.77
N THR A 63 4.78 -2.93 -24.73
CA THR A 63 5.35 -2.07 -23.66
C THR A 63 5.16 -2.68 -22.26
N PRO A 64 5.58 -3.95 -22.05
CA PRO A 64 5.28 -4.66 -20.81
C PRO A 64 5.93 -4.04 -19.57
N TYR A 65 7.10 -3.39 -19.67
CA TYR A 65 7.73 -2.81 -18.48
C TYR A 65 7.01 -1.54 -18.04
N PHE A 66 6.47 -0.75 -18.97
CA PHE A 66 5.58 0.35 -18.63
C PHE A 66 4.35 -0.13 -17.83
N TYR A 67 3.65 -1.15 -18.35
CA TYR A 67 2.46 -1.68 -17.66
C TYR A 67 2.80 -2.40 -16.36
N LEU A 68 3.96 -3.06 -16.25
CA LEU A 68 4.43 -3.60 -14.97
C LEU A 68 4.64 -2.47 -13.96
N GLY A 69 5.27 -1.36 -14.37
CA GLY A 69 5.42 -0.16 -13.54
C GLY A 69 4.07 0.33 -12.99
N LEU A 70 3.08 0.53 -13.87
CA LEU A 70 1.71 0.91 -13.48
C LEU A 70 1.08 -0.08 -12.51
N CYS A 71 1.25 -1.39 -12.74
CA CYS A 71 0.65 -2.40 -11.88
C CYS A 71 1.31 -2.42 -10.49
N TYR A 72 2.64 -2.35 -10.41
CA TYR A 72 3.35 -2.30 -9.14
C TYR A 72 3.02 -1.03 -8.36
N ASP A 73 2.90 0.10 -9.05
CA ASP A 73 2.48 1.35 -8.45
C ASP A 73 1.04 1.26 -7.90
N SER A 74 0.12 0.68 -8.67
CA SER A 74 -1.28 0.48 -8.24
C SER A 74 -1.45 -0.43 -7.01
N ILE A 75 -0.47 -1.29 -6.72
CA ILE A 75 -0.48 -2.15 -5.51
C ILE A 75 0.41 -1.60 -4.40
N GLY A 76 0.99 -0.39 -4.56
CA GLY A 76 1.82 0.29 -3.58
C GLY A 76 3.24 -0.24 -3.44
N ASP A 77 3.73 -0.99 -4.41
CA ASP A 77 5.11 -1.49 -4.43
C ASP A 77 6.02 -0.51 -5.19
N GLU A 78 6.29 0.63 -4.55
CA GLU A 78 7.07 1.74 -5.12
C GLU A 78 8.46 1.32 -5.62
N LYS A 79 9.08 0.32 -4.97
CA LYS A 79 10.41 -0.18 -5.36
C LYS A 79 10.36 -0.88 -6.71
N ASN A 80 9.41 -1.79 -6.88
CA ASN A 80 9.24 -2.48 -8.16
C ASN A 80 8.65 -1.55 -9.23
N ALA A 81 7.76 -0.61 -8.84
CA ALA A 81 7.25 0.41 -9.75
C ALA A 81 8.40 1.24 -10.35
N LEU A 82 9.28 1.78 -9.49
CA LEU A 82 10.46 2.54 -9.91
C LEU A 82 11.37 1.71 -10.82
N LEU A 83 11.68 0.47 -10.43
CA LEU A 83 12.51 -0.44 -11.22
C LEU A 83 11.96 -0.64 -12.64
N TYR A 84 10.66 -0.90 -12.78
CA TYR A 84 10.04 -1.20 -14.07
C TYR A 84 9.81 0.03 -14.93
N TYR A 85 9.48 1.18 -14.32
CA TYR A 85 9.43 2.45 -15.03
C TYR A 85 10.81 2.87 -15.56
N GLU A 86 11.88 2.74 -14.77
CA GLU A 86 13.24 3.04 -15.24
C GLU A 86 13.67 2.10 -16.37
N LYS A 87 13.26 0.83 -16.30
CA LYS A 87 13.50 -0.14 -17.38
C LYS A 87 12.74 0.22 -18.66
N SER A 88 11.47 0.63 -18.54
CA SER A 88 10.67 1.14 -19.66
C SER A 88 11.32 2.35 -20.32
N GLN A 89 11.78 3.32 -19.51
CA GLN A 89 12.49 4.51 -19.97
C GLN A 89 13.80 4.15 -20.69
N ALA A 90 14.61 3.25 -20.12
CA ALA A 90 15.87 2.81 -20.72
C ALA A 90 15.68 2.09 -22.06
N LEU A 91 14.59 1.34 -22.21
CA LEU A 91 14.23 0.63 -23.44
C LEU A 91 13.44 1.49 -24.43
N LYS A 92 13.07 2.71 -24.03
CA LYS A 92 12.25 3.65 -24.81
C LYS A 92 10.92 3.06 -25.26
N GLU A 93 10.32 2.17 -24.46
CA GLU A 93 9.11 1.42 -24.82
C GLU A 93 7.95 2.33 -25.23
N VAL A 94 7.80 3.45 -24.52
CA VAL A 94 6.69 4.41 -24.73
C VAL A 94 7.10 5.69 -25.45
N SER A 95 8.35 5.78 -25.92
CA SER A 95 8.88 7.02 -26.55
C SER A 95 8.14 7.47 -27.81
N SER A 96 7.43 6.55 -28.48
CA SER A 96 6.60 6.84 -29.66
C SER A 96 5.12 7.05 -29.31
N PHE A 97 4.76 7.05 -28.02
CA PHE A 97 3.41 7.21 -27.50
C PHE A 97 3.39 8.38 -26.49
N PRO A 98 3.13 9.62 -26.93
CA PRO A 98 3.23 10.81 -26.08
C PRO A 98 2.43 10.70 -24.76
N ASP A 99 1.21 10.17 -24.82
CA ASP A 99 0.36 10.01 -23.63
C ASP A 99 0.99 9.04 -22.61
N ASP A 100 1.48 7.89 -23.07
CA ASP A 100 2.12 6.89 -22.19
C ASP A 100 3.49 7.41 -21.68
N GLN A 101 4.18 8.23 -22.47
CA GLN A 101 5.44 8.89 -22.09
C GLN A 101 5.21 9.94 -21.00
N GLU A 102 4.17 10.76 -21.11
CA GLU A 102 3.80 11.75 -20.09
C GLU A 102 3.48 11.07 -18.75
N VAL A 103 2.69 9.99 -18.78
CA VAL A 103 2.39 9.17 -17.60
C VAL A 103 3.69 8.62 -17.00
N LEU A 104 4.55 8.00 -17.80
CA LEU A 104 5.83 7.46 -17.32
C LEU A 104 6.68 8.52 -16.61
N GLU A 105 6.79 9.71 -17.18
CA GLU A 105 7.59 10.80 -16.62
C GLU A 105 7.00 11.33 -15.30
N SER A 106 5.67 11.49 -15.22
CA SER A 106 4.99 11.89 -13.99
C SER A 106 5.28 10.91 -12.85
N HIS A 107 5.00 9.62 -13.05
CA HIS A 107 5.21 8.61 -12.01
C HIS A 107 6.69 8.46 -11.60
N LEU A 108 7.62 8.54 -12.55
CA LEU A 108 9.06 8.52 -12.23
C LEU A 108 9.48 9.74 -11.40
N SER A 109 8.93 10.92 -11.67
CA SER A 109 9.25 12.12 -10.91
C SER A 109 8.80 11.97 -9.45
N GLU A 110 7.56 11.53 -9.23
CA GLU A 110 6.97 11.31 -7.91
C GLU A 110 7.73 10.25 -7.10
N LEU A 111 8.02 9.09 -7.70
CA LEU A 111 8.75 8.00 -7.05
C LEU A 111 10.18 8.39 -6.68
N ARG A 112 10.85 9.20 -7.52
CA ARG A 112 12.20 9.72 -7.24
C ARG A 112 12.18 10.78 -6.15
N GLU A 113 11.17 11.64 -6.11
CA GLU A 113 11.00 12.63 -5.04
C GLU A 113 10.69 11.97 -3.69
N SER A 114 9.79 10.98 -3.67
CA SER A 114 9.53 10.13 -2.51
C SER A 114 10.84 9.51 -2.00
N SER A 115 11.58 8.84 -2.89
CA SER A 115 12.87 8.21 -2.57
C SER A 115 13.94 9.19 -2.06
N ARG A 116 14.01 10.42 -2.62
CA ARG A 116 14.93 11.47 -2.16
C ARG A 116 14.55 11.99 -0.78
N THR A 117 13.26 12.18 -0.51
CA THR A 117 12.76 12.64 0.78
C THR A 117 13.13 11.65 1.89
N PHE A 118 13.00 10.34 1.63
CA PHE A 118 13.48 9.30 2.54
C PHE A 118 15.00 9.39 2.79
N GLN A 119 15.83 9.63 1.77
CA GLN A 119 17.27 9.77 1.96
C GLN A 119 17.67 11.03 2.75
N VAL A 120 16.94 12.14 2.59
CA VAL A 120 17.22 13.38 3.33
C VAL A 120 16.83 13.26 4.80
N ILE A 121 15.72 12.60 5.12
CA ILE A 121 15.30 12.34 6.50
C ILE A 121 16.33 11.44 7.21
N VAL A 122 16.80 10.38 6.55
CA VAL A 122 17.83 9.48 7.10
C VAL A 122 19.17 10.19 7.35
N LYS A 123 19.53 11.19 6.54
CA LYS A 123 20.74 11.99 6.75
C LYS A 123 20.62 12.98 7.91
N LYS A 124 19.40 13.42 8.26
CA LYS A 124 19.17 14.44 9.30
C LYS A 124 19.18 13.87 10.73
N ASP A 125 18.92 12.56 10.90
CA ASP A 125 18.94 11.86 12.19
C ASP A 125 20.18 10.98 12.43
N GLY A 126 21.21 11.13 11.58
CA GLY A 126 22.59 10.81 11.92
C GLY A 126 22.86 9.44 12.56
N LYS A 127 22.63 8.34 11.82
CA LYS A 127 23.62 7.25 11.69
C LYS A 127 23.51 6.56 10.31
N PRO A 128 24.60 6.52 9.51
CA PRO A 128 24.64 5.73 8.29
C PRO A 128 24.82 4.24 8.65
N VAL A 129 24.05 3.37 8.01
CA VAL A 129 24.42 1.95 7.90
C VAL A 129 25.25 1.81 6.63
N THR A 130 26.57 1.76 6.79
CA THR A 130 27.45 1.21 5.76
C THR A 130 27.74 -0.26 6.08
N PRO A 131 27.74 -1.15 5.07
CA PRO A 131 28.27 -2.50 5.20
C PRO A 131 29.74 -2.45 5.64
N ARG A 132 30.06 -3.33 6.59
CA ARG A 132 31.34 -3.45 7.30
C ARG A 132 32.46 -3.91 6.36
N GLU A 133 33.50 -3.10 6.23
CA GLU A 133 34.90 -3.57 6.13
C GLU A 133 35.83 -2.51 6.76
N ASN A 134 36.79 -2.97 7.56
CA ASN A 134 37.78 -2.21 8.34
C ASN A 134 39.15 -2.91 8.07
N PRO A 135 40.34 -2.30 8.22
CA PRO A 135 40.64 -1.25 9.20
C PRO A 135 41.69 -0.18 8.81
N GLY A 136 41.60 0.97 9.50
CA GLY A 136 42.78 1.67 10.00
C GLY A 136 42.94 3.12 9.58
N GLN A 137 42.47 4.06 10.41
CA GLN A 137 43.30 5.20 10.83
C GLN A 137 42.71 5.91 12.06
N LYS A 138 43.62 6.33 12.93
CA LYS A 138 43.45 6.82 14.30
C LYS A 138 43.82 8.30 14.31
N VAL A 139 42.96 9.24 14.75
CA VAL A 139 43.36 10.50 15.43
C VAL A 139 42.20 11.05 16.31
N SER A 140 42.60 11.47 17.51
CA SER A 140 42.01 12.11 18.70
C SER A 140 41.04 13.31 18.46
N GLU A 141 39.95 13.47 19.22
CA GLU A 141 39.77 14.13 20.55
C GLU A 141 39.67 15.67 20.50
N ALA A 142 38.50 16.22 20.85
CA ALA A 142 38.29 17.34 21.80
C ALA A 142 36.81 17.83 21.83
N THR A 143 36.29 17.95 23.05
CA THR A 143 35.09 18.73 23.48
C THR A 143 35.62 19.93 24.31
N PRO A 144 34.85 20.85 24.97
CA PRO A 144 33.39 21.18 24.99
C PRO A 144 33.05 22.71 25.12
N LYS A 145 31.75 23.07 25.18
CA LYS A 145 31.04 24.06 26.08
C LYS A 145 29.88 24.81 25.36
N LYS A 146 28.62 24.75 25.86
CA LYS A 146 27.90 25.66 26.82
C LYS A 146 27.50 27.01 26.16
N ASP A 147 26.33 27.63 26.27
CA ASP A 147 25.31 27.80 27.33
C ASP A 147 23.90 28.10 26.72
N ALA A 148 22.92 28.29 27.61
CA ALA A 148 21.47 28.39 27.45
C ALA A 148 20.91 29.68 26.80
N VAL A 149 19.58 29.77 26.61
CA VAL A 149 18.67 30.83 27.13
C VAL A 149 17.18 30.66 26.69
N ALA A 150 16.31 30.74 27.71
CA ALA A 150 14.95 31.28 27.86
C ALA A 150 13.80 31.14 26.81
N ALA A 151 12.72 30.54 27.35
CA ALA A 151 11.29 30.82 27.27
C ALA A 151 10.73 32.01 26.45
N THR A 152 9.60 31.76 25.79
CA THR A 152 8.35 32.53 25.96
C THR A 152 7.15 31.75 25.38
N ARG A 153 6.01 31.84 26.06
CA ARG A 153 4.67 31.29 25.73
C ARG A 153 3.71 32.49 25.70
N PRO A 154 2.66 32.54 24.86
CA PRO A 154 1.27 32.34 25.34
C PRO A 154 0.27 31.92 24.20
N PRO A 155 -1.06 31.96 24.36
CA PRO A 155 -1.92 31.49 25.46
C PRO A 155 -3.02 30.49 25.02
N SER A 156 -3.75 30.04 26.03
CA SER A 156 -4.93 29.17 26.07
C SER A 156 -6.18 29.76 25.39
N VAL A 157 -7.00 28.91 24.75
CA VAL A 157 -8.39 29.19 24.34
C VAL A 157 -9.28 28.02 24.75
N GLY A 158 -10.42 28.34 25.35
CA GLY A 158 -11.62 27.51 25.47
C GLY A 158 -12.79 28.44 25.86
N PRO A 159 -14.04 27.96 26.05
CA PRO A 159 -14.76 26.82 25.47
C PRO A 159 -15.95 27.28 24.56
N GLY A 160 -16.69 26.35 23.94
CA GLY A 160 -17.80 26.56 22.97
C GLY A 160 -19.05 27.32 23.48
N PRO A 161 -20.19 27.38 22.73
CA PRO A 161 -21.00 26.18 22.41
C PRO A 161 -21.92 26.20 21.14
N SER A 162 -22.55 25.03 20.90
CA SER A 162 -23.90 24.75 20.33
C SER A 162 -24.20 24.82 18.81
N GLN A 163 -24.67 23.66 18.32
CA GLN A 163 -25.38 23.40 17.05
C GLN A 163 -26.78 24.03 16.98
N PRO A 164 -27.43 23.99 15.79
CA PRO A 164 -28.62 23.15 15.65
C PRO A 164 -28.72 22.32 14.33
N VAL A 165 -29.29 21.11 14.43
CA VAL A 165 -29.83 20.18 13.39
C VAL A 165 -31.33 20.51 13.12
N PRO A 166 -32.13 19.90 12.18
CA PRO A 166 -31.92 18.77 11.24
C PRO A 166 -32.49 18.94 9.79
N GLY A 167 -32.08 18.08 8.84
CA GLY A 167 -32.66 18.00 7.49
C GLY A 167 -32.44 16.63 6.80
N THR A 168 -33.47 15.78 6.91
CA THR A 168 -33.88 14.58 6.13
C THR A 168 -32.91 13.38 5.96
N LEU A 169 -33.31 12.32 6.66
CA LEU A 169 -32.64 11.05 6.93
C LEU A 169 -32.94 9.93 5.89
N ALA A 170 -33.23 10.24 4.63
CA ALA A 170 -33.82 9.25 3.69
C ALA A 170 -33.12 9.01 2.34
N GLU A 171 -32.08 9.77 1.95
CA GLU A 171 -31.49 9.65 0.60
C GLU A 171 -29.95 9.55 0.50
N LEU A 172 -29.23 9.40 1.61
CA LEU A 172 -27.76 9.19 1.57
C LEU A 172 -27.32 7.72 1.70
N GLY A 173 -28.24 6.80 1.43
CA GLY A 173 -28.06 5.36 1.65
C GLY A 173 -27.95 4.57 0.35
N LYS A 174 -26.77 4.53 -0.25
CA LYS A 174 -26.22 3.39 -1.01
C LYS A 174 -24.76 3.69 -1.36
N ASP A 175 -23.84 2.95 -0.75
CA ASP A 175 -22.46 2.70 -1.20
C ASP A 175 -21.32 3.71 -0.92
N ARG A 176 -21.47 4.74 -0.08
CA ARG A 176 -20.29 5.53 0.41
C ARG A 176 -19.48 4.86 1.51
N ASP A 177 -20.15 4.06 2.34
CA ASP A 177 -19.54 3.30 3.45
C ASP A 177 -18.35 2.39 3.03
N PRO A 178 -18.44 1.60 1.94
CA PRO A 178 -17.32 0.75 1.54
C PRO A 178 -16.14 1.51 0.95
N GLU A 179 -16.34 2.70 0.38
CA GLU A 179 -15.28 3.40 -0.37
C GLU A 179 -14.22 4.00 0.55
N MET A 180 -14.61 4.71 1.61
CA MET A 180 -13.64 5.28 2.55
C MET A 180 -12.86 4.22 3.33
N LEU A 181 -13.53 3.15 3.76
CA LEU A 181 -12.85 2.03 4.41
C LEU A 181 -11.93 1.31 3.42
N ARG A 182 -12.35 1.13 2.17
CA ARG A 182 -11.49 0.60 1.11
C ARG A 182 -10.25 1.47 0.93
N GLN A 183 -10.38 2.80 0.92
CA GLN A 183 -9.23 3.70 0.84
C GLN A 183 -8.28 3.48 2.03
N ALA A 184 -8.80 3.41 3.26
CA ALA A 184 -7.96 3.15 4.43
C ALA A 184 -7.19 1.82 4.32
N VAL A 185 -7.82 0.77 3.80
CA VAL A 185 -7.17 -0.53 3.54
C VAL A 185 -6.12 -0.41 2.44
N LEU A 186 -6.41 0.29 1.34
CA LEU A 186 -5.45 0.49 0.24
C LEU A 186 -4.20 1.24 0.71
N GLU A 187 -4.38 2.33 1.47
CA GLU A 187 -3.27 3.08 2.07
C GLU A 187 -2.46 2.24 3.07
N TYR A 188 -3.12 1.35 3.81
CA TYR A 188 -2.42 0.44 4.71
C TYR A 188 -1.56 -0.56 3.93
N LEU A 189 -2.13 -1.14 2.87
CA LEU A 189 -1.45 -2.13 2.03
C LEU A 189 -0.31 -1.52 1.21
N SER A 190 -0.38 -0.24 0.85
CA SER A 190 0.72 0.50 0.20
C SER A 190 1.82 0.93 1.17
N GLY A 191 1.68 0.67 2.47
CA GLY A 191 2.64 1.09 3.50
C GLY A 191 2.51 2.55 3.93
N ASN A 192 1.53 3.29 3.41
CA ASN A 192 1.23 4.66 3.82
C ASN A 192 0.40 4.71 5.12
N TYR A 193 1.00 4.22 6.20
CA TYR A 193 0.33 4.08 7.50
C TYR A 193 -0.27 5.39 8.06
N PRO A 194 0.34 6.58 7.89
CA PRO A 194 -0.27 7.83 8.32
C PRO A 194 -1.59 8.15 7.58
N SER A 195 -1.64 7.93 6.26
CA SER A 195 -2.86 8.15 5.47
C SER A 195 -3.92 7.10 5.78
N ALA A 196 -3.52 5.83 5.93
CA ALA A 196 -4.41 4.75 6.34
C ALA A 196 -5.10 5.05 7.67
N LEU A 197 -4.33 5.53 8.67
CA LEU A 197 -4.86 5.93 9.96
C LEU A 197 -5.85 7.10 9.85
N ARG A 198 -5.53 8.13 9.05
CA ARG A 198 -6.40 9.28 8.85
C ARG A 198 -7.73 8.87 8.23
N ALA A 199 -7.69 8.06 7.18
CA ALA A 199 -8.88 7.56 6.49
C ALA A 199 -9.73 6.65 7.40
N ALA A 200 -9.09 5.75 8.16
CA ALA A 200 -9.79 4.89 9.11
C ALA A 200 -10.46 5.70 10.23
N ARG A 201 -9.80 6.74 10.77
CA ARG A 201 -10.39 7.64 11.78
C ARG A 201 -11.56 8.42 11.25
N GLN A 202 -11.42 9.01 10.05
CA GLN A 202 -12.51 9.72 9.41
C GLN A 202 -13.73 8.82 9.19
N TYR A 203 -13.51 7.55 8.82
CA TYR A 203 -14.57 6.56 8.72
C TYR A 203 -15.28 6.29 10.05
N LEU A 204 -14.51 6.13 11.13
CA LEU A 204 -15.04 5.94 12.48
C LEU A 204 -15.82 7.18 12.97
N GLU A 205 -15.30 8.37 12.74
CA GLU A 205 -15.92 9.65 13.14
C GLU A 205 -17.24 9.92 12.42
N GLN A 206 -17.38 9.45 11.18
CA GLN A 206 -18.62 9.54 10.41
C GLN A 206 -19.66 8.46 10.78
N GLY A 207 -19.37 7.60 11.76
CA GLY A 207 -20.27 6.54 12.18
C GLY A 207 -20.39 5.40 11.17
N GLY A 208 -19.31 5.10 10.44
CA GLY A 208 -19.28 4.03 9.46
C GLY A 208 -19.65 2.67 10.04
N ARG A 209 -20.39 1.85 9.29
CA ARG A 209 -20.97 0.58 9.79
C ARG A 209 -19.95 -0.53 10.11
N GLN A 210 -18.77 -0.51 9.50
CA GLN A 210 -17.73 -1.54 9.66
C GLN A 210 -16.66 -1.08 10.66
N VAL A 211 -17.11 -0.73 11.87
CA VAL A 211 -16.30 -0.15 12.94
C VAL A 211 -15.14 -1.07 13.31
N ASP A 212 -15.40 -2.37 13.42
CA ASP A 212 -14.43 -3.41 13.75
C ASP A 212 -13.26 -3.45 12.75
N LYS A 213 -13.56 -3.39 11.44
CA LYS A 213 -12.54 -3.37 10.38
C LYS A 213 -11.76 -2.07 10.37
N ALA A 214 -12.43 -0.94 10.55
CA ALA A 214 -11.78 0.37 10.56
C ALA A 214 -10.87 0.52 11.79
N SER A 215 -11.32 0.10 12.96
CA SER A 215 -10.52 0.01 14.19
C SER A 215 -9.32 -0.90 13.97
N PHE A 216 -9.52 -2.06 13.32
CA PHE A 216 -8.40 -2.94 12.98
C PHE A 216 -7.35 -2.23 12.11
N VAL A 217 -7.76 -1.58 11.02
CA VAL A 217 -6.85 -0.86 10.11
C VAL A 217 -6.12 0.27 10.83
N ALA A 218 -6.83 1.05 11.66
CA ALA A 218 -6.23 2.12 12.46
C ALA A 218 -5.18 1.58 13.45
N GLY A 219 -5.51 0.51 14.18
CA GLY A 219 -4.61 -0.14 15.13
C GLY A 219 -3.39 -0.75 14.43
N ALA A 220 -3.59 -1.44 13.33
CA ALA A 220 -2.54 -2.02 12.51
C ALA A 220 -1.60 -0.94 11.95
N ALA A 221 -2.15 0.18 11.45
CA ALA A 221 -1.35 1.30 10.94
C ALA A 221 -0.50 1.96 12.02
N LEU A 222 -1.05 2.17 13.23
CA LEU A 222 -0.31 2.70 14.37
C LEU A 222 0.80 1.74 14.83
N PHE A 223 0.51 0.44 14.90
CA PHE A 223 1.52 -0.54 15.29
C PHE A 223 2.65 -0.66 14.26
N SER A 224 2.32 -0.62 12.96
CA SER A 224 3.34 -0.55 11.92
C SER A 224 4.23 0.69 12.05
N GLN A 225 3.65 1.86 12.35
CA GLN A 225 4.44 3.07 12.63
C GLN A 225 5.34 2.90 13.85
N PHE A 226 4.82 2.32 14.95
CA PHE A 226 5.61 1.99 16.13
C PHE A 226 6.83 1.12 15.78
N LEU A 227 6.64 0.07 14.99
CA LEU A 227 7.74 -0.78 14.52
C LEU A 227 8.76 0.00 13.67
N LEU A 228 8.30 0.89 12.78
CA LEU A 228 9.17 1.72 11.95
C LEU A 228 10.01 2.73 12.76
N THR A 229 9.52 3.18 13.91
CA THR A 229 10.32 4.03 14.82
C THR A 229 11.40 3.26 15.59
N GLY A 230 11.52 1.94 15.36
CA GLY A 230 12.38 1.06 16.15
C GLY A 230 11.86 0.90 17.58
N GLN A 231 10.53 0.88 17.75
CA GLN A 231 9.83 0.68 19.03
C GLN A 231 10.11 1.76 20.09
N LYS A 232 10.52 2.96 19.66
CA LYS A 232 10.87 4.06 20.57
C LYS A 232 9.65 4.82 21.08
N ASP A 233 8.58 4.88 20.30
CA ASP A 233 7.38 5.66 20.65
C ASP A 233 6.28 4.78 21.26
N GLN A 234 6.36 4.63 22.59
CA GLN A 234 5.39 3.92 23.42
C GLN A 234 3.97 4.54 23.39
N SER A 235 3.79 5.74 22.86
CA SER A 235 2.46 6.33 22.69
C SER A 235 1.71 5.73 21.49
N LEU A 236 2.44 5.36 20.43
CA LEU A 236 1.90 4.69 19.25
C LEU A 236 1.43 3.29 19.60
N GLU A 237 2.22 2.52 20.35
CA GLU A 237 1.87 1.17 20.81
C GLU A 237 0.59 1.18 21.66
N ARG A 238 0.51 2.06 22.66
CA ARG A 238 -0.70 2.18 23.50
C ARG A 238 -1.93 2.58 22.69
N SER A 239 -1.76 3.44 21.68
CA SER A 239 -2.87 3.84 20.81
C SER A 239 -3.28 2.71 19.86
N ALA A 240 -2.32 1.97 19.32
CA ALA A 240 -2.57 0.78 18.52
C ALA A 240 -3.37 -0.25 19.32
N ASN A 241 -2.94 -0.56 20.55
CA ASN A 241 -3.59 -1.55 21.39
C ASN A 241 -5.05 -1.21 21.67
N ARG A 242 -5.38 0.07 21.89
CA ARG A 242 -6.78 0.51 22.06
C ARG A 242 -7.63 0.16 20.84
N TYR A 243 -7.21 0.60 19.65
CA TYR A 243 -7.92 0.29 18.41
C TYR A 243 -8.01 -1.21 18.10
N LEU A 244 -6.93 -1.97 18.39
CA LEU A 244 -6.92 -3.42 18.18
C LEU A 244 -7.87 -4.14 19.15
N LYS A 245 -8.00 -3.69 20.41
CA LYS A 245 -9.02 -4.22 21.32
C LYS A 245 -10.43 -3.91 20.80
N ASP A 246 -10.67 -2.68 20.34
CA ASP A 246 -11.96 -2.25 19.78
C ASP A 246 -12.34 -2.99 18.48
N ALA A 247 -11.35 -3.57 17.79
CA ALA A 247 -11.57 -4.37 16.60
C ALA A 247 -12.05 -5.80 16.88
N SER A 248 -11.91 -6.32 18.11
CA SER A 248 -12.36 -7.68 18.45
C SER A 248 -13.89 -7.80 18.33
N PRO A 249 -14.45 -8.86 17.70
CA PRO A 249 -13.81 -10.13 17.33
C PRO A 249 -13.43 -10.25 15.83
N TYR A 250 -13.10 -9.16 15.16
CA TYR A 250 -12.77 -9.19 13.72
C TYR A 250 -11.60 -10.14 13.43
N SER A 251 -11.80 -11.04 12.46
CA SER A 251 -10.74 -11.96 12.00
C SER A 251 -10.20 -11.48 10.66
N PRO A 252 -9.12 -10.70 10.62
CA PRO A 252 -8.64 -10.16 9.37
C PRO A 252 -8.03 -11.25 8.45
N PRO A 253 -8.08 -11.07 7.12
CA PRO A 253 -7.43 -11.97 6.18
C PRO A 253 -5.90 -12.01 6.38
N ARG A 254 -5.32 -13.22 6.47
CA ARG A 254 -3.87 -13.42 6.72
C ARG A 254 -2.96 -12.78 5.66
N ASN A 255 -3.47 -12.58 4.45
CA ASN A 255 -2.74 -12.02 3.32
C ASN A 255 -2.77 -10.48 3.26
N TRP A 256 -3.46 -9.81 4.19
CA TRP A 256 -3.55 -8.34 4.23
C TRP A 256 -2.54 -7.70 5.18
N ILE A 257 -1.95 -8.48 6.08
CA ILE A 257 -1.24 -7.96 7.26
C ILE A 257 0.07 -8.70 7.42
N SER A 258 1.08 -8.01 7.92
CA SER A 258 2.35 -8.65 8.25
C SER A 258 2.15 -9.69 9.38
N PRO A 259 2.89 -10.80 9.37
CA PRO A 259 2.80 -11.81 10.44
C PRO A 259 2.99 -11.21 11.85
N VAL A 260 3.83 -10.18 11.97
CA VAL A 260 4.12 -9.50 13.24
C VAL A 260 2.90 -8.73 13.78
N VAL A 261 2.22 -7.97 12.92
CA VAL A 261 1.01 -7.22 13.33
C VAL A 261 -0.13 -8.19 13.66
N LEU A 262 -0.26 -9.29 12.91
CA LEU A 262 -1.28 -10.30 13.17
C LEU A 262 -1.05 -11.02 14.51
N GLU A 263 0.20 -11.31 14.85
CA GLU A 263 0.54 -11.93 16.13
C GLU A 263 0.28 -10.97 17.29
N HIS A 264 0.68 -9.70 17.16
CA HIS A 264 0.38 -8.67 18.16
C HIS A 264 -1.12 -8.48 18.36
N TYR A 265 -1.90 -8.49 17.28
CA TYR A 265 -3.36 -8.41 17.35
C TYR A 265 -3.96 -9.55 18.18
N ARG A 266 -3.48 -10.78 18.02
CA ARG A 266 -3.93 -11.92 18.81
C ARG A 266 -3.61 -11.72 20.29
N GLN A 267 -2.38 -11.35 20.61
CA GLN A 267 -1.95 -11.13 22.00
C GLN A 267 -2.84 -10.11 22.70
N VAL A 268 -3.06 -8.97 22.05
CA VAL A 268 -3.85 -7.85 22.60
C VAL A 268 -5.34 -8.19 22.77
N THR A 269 -5.89 -9.10 21.95
CA THR A 269 -7.32 -9.46 21.98
C THR A 269 -7.62 -10.70 22.83
N THR A 270 -6.60 -11.48 23.20
CA THR A 270 -6.73 -12.60 24.16
C THR A 270 -6.58 -12.19 25.63
N GLU A 271 -6.09 -10.97 25.88
CA GLU A 271 -5.95 -10.35 27.22
C GLU A 271 -7.17 -9.50 27.64
#